data_AF-M3CZU1-F1
#
_entry.id   AF-M3CZU1-F1
#
_cell.length_a   1.000
_cell.length_b   1.000
_cell.length_c   1.000
_cell.angle_alpha   90.00
_cell.angle_beta   90.00
_cell.angle_gamma   90.00
#
_symmetry.space_group_name_H-M   'P 1'
#
loop_
_entity.id
_entity.type
_entity.pdbx_description
1 polymer ?
#
loop_
_entity_poly.entity_id
_entity_poly.type
_entity_poly.pdbx_seq_one_letter_code
_entity_poly.pdbx_strand_id
1 'polypeptide(L)'
;EPVVHALFEHSTARWQYLIADPTTKDAIIIDPVLDRNPYAPGIDTTAADHLLYLVRQHQYHVVRILETHSVQEHPTSAWYLRTQLRDRHGQMPRICTGKAIAGVQRMFARAYGVQDAGWSARFDSFHDGQVFAVGEMRVQCVHLLSEPDWFGFVIGHNVFLG
;
A
#
# COMPACT_ATOMS: atom_id res chain seq x y z
N GLU A 1 19.60 4.83 -7.00
CA GLU A 1 18.87 5.05 -5.73
C GLU A 1 17.46 5.52 -6.01
N PRO A 2 16.47 5.07 -5.22
CA PRO A 2 15.11 5.55 -5.32
C PRO A 2 14.95 6.96 -4.75
N VAL A 3 13.92 7.68 -5.22
CA VAL A 3 13.42 8.87 -4.54
C VAL A 3 12.43 8.42 -3.46
N VAL A 4 12.70 8.76 -2.21
CA VAL A 4 11.88 8.36 -1.06
C VAL A 4 11.17 9.59 -0.49
N HIS A 5 9.84 9.54 -0.47
CA HIS A 5 8.99 10.48 0.25
C HIS A 5 8.46 9.76 1.50
N ALA A 6 8.91 10.18 2.68
CA ALA A 6 8.42 9.67 3.95
C ALA A 6 7.39 10.65 4.53
N LEU A 7 6.19 10.16 4.83
CA LEU A 7 5.11 10.97 5.40
C LEU A 7 4.73 10.38 6.75
N PHE A 8 4.70 11.22 7.78
CA PHE A 8 4.26 10.84 9.12
C PHE A 8 2.84 11.36 9.36
N GLU A 9 1.92 10.45 9.66
CA GLU A 9 0.55 10.79 9.94
C GLU A 9 0.32 10.91 11.45
N HIS A 10 0.13 12.14 11.90
CA HIS A 10 -0.06 12.45 13.32
C HIS A 10 -1.34 11.86 13.90
N SER A 11 -2.38 11.65 13.08
CA SER A 11 -3.67 11.09 13.49
C SER A 11 -3.54 9.63 13.96
N THR A 12 -2.61 8.87 13.38
CA THR A 12 -2.41 7.44 13.64
C THR A 12 -1.03 7.11 14.20
N ALA A 13 -0.13 8.11 14.26
CA ALA A 13 1.28 7.95 14.60
C ALA A 13 2.02 6.92 13.72
N ARG A 14 1.66 6.86 12.44
CA ARG A 14 2.24 5.90 11.47
C ARG A 14 3.00 6.60 10.36
N TRP A 15 4.00 5.92 9.85
CA TRP A 15 4.68 6.31 8.62
C TRP A 15 4.02 5.65 7.42
N GLN A 16 3.96 6.39 6.32
CA GLN A 16 3.65 5.89 4.99
C GLN A 16 4.70 6.41 4.01
N TYR A 17 4.98 5.64 2.96
CA TYR A 17 6.07 5.96 2.03
C TYR A 17 5.58 5.96 0.59
N LEU A 18 6.05 6.94 -0.18
CA LEU A 18 5.97 6.95 -1.65
C LEU A 18 7.40 6.85 -2.19
N ILE A 19 7.68 5.78 -2.91
CA ILE A 19 9.02 5.46 -3.40
C ILE A 19 8.96 5.39 -4.91
N ALA A 20 9.79 6.19 -5.58
CA ALA A 20 9.79 6.29 -7.02
C ALA A 20 11.16 6.00 -7.63
N ASP A 21 11.15 5.33 -8.78
CA ASP A 21 12.28 5.28 -9.68
C ASP A 21 12.52 6.69 -10.28
N PRO A 22 13.68 7.32 -10.06
CA PRO A 22 13.98 8.63 -10.62
C PRO A 22 13.97 8.64 -12.16
N THR A 23 14.29 7.50 -12.81
CA THR A 23 14.40 7.37 -14.26
C THR A 23 13.01 7.26 -14.91
N THR A 24 12.25 6.20 -14.61
CA THR A 24 10.98 5.93 -15.29
C THR A 24 9.78 6.67 -14.70
N LYS A 25 9.91 7.19 -13.48
CA LYS A 25 8.81 7.71 -12.65
C LYS A 25 7.81 6.65 -12.18
N ASP A 26 8.09 5.36 -12.40
CA ASP A 26 7.32 4.30 -11.77
C ASP A 26 7.52 4.37 -10.26
N ALA A 27 6.43 4.19 -9.52
CA ALA A 27 6.41 4.37 -8.08
C ALA A 27 5.58 3.29 -7.38
N ILE A 28 5.86 3.14 -6.10
CA ILE A 28 5.08 2.34 -5.17
C ILE A 28 4.73 3.15 -3.94
N ILE A 29 3.61 2.78 -3.33
CA ILE A 29 3.19 3.29 -2.03
C ILE A 29 3.33 2.15 -1.03
N ILE A 30 3.88 2.41 0.15
CA ILE A 30 4.04 1.43 1.24
C ILE A 30 3.28 1.94 2.47
N ASP A 31 2.47 1.07 3.06
CA ASP A 31 1.67 1.25 4.28
C ASP A 31 0.77 2.52 4.27
N PRO A 32 -0.06 2.71 3.24
CA PRO A 32 -0.90 3.89 3.15
C PRO A 32 -1.96 3.93 4.26
N VAL A 33 -1.99 5.05 4.99
CA VAL A 33 -2.84 5.21 6.16
C VAL A 33 -4.23 5.70 5.75
N LEU A 34 -5.27 5.16 6.40
CA LEU A 34 -6.60 5.76 6.40
C LEU A 34 -6.82 6.50 7.72
N ASP A 35 -7.10 7.80 7.64
CA ASP A 35 -7.28 8.62 8.83
C ASP A 35 -8.51 8.19 9.63
N ARG A 36 -8.40 8.35 10.95
CA ARG A 36 -9.50 8.13 11.87
C ARG A 36 -9.64 9.33 12.79
N ASN A 37 -10.83 9.92 12.80
CA ASN A 37 -11.17 10.93 13.78
C ASN A 37 -11.68 10.22 15.05
N PRO A 38 -10.97 10.32 16.20
CA PRO A 38 -11.44 9.71 17.44
C PRO A 38 -12.68 10.41 18.03
N TYR A 39 -12.97 11.63 17.58
CA TYR A 39 -14.03 12.49 18.12
C TYR A 39 -15.27 12.58 17.22
N ALA A 40 -15.23 12.05 16.00
CA ALA A 40 -16.35 12.07 15.07
C ALA A 40 -16.48 10.75 14.30
N PRO A 41 -17.72 10.24 14.11
CA PRO A 41 -17.95 9.09 13.24
C PRO A 41 -17.69 9.49 11.79
N GLY A 42 -16.86 8.71 11.07
CA GLY A 42 -16.58 8.94 9.66
C GLY A 42 -15.24 8.35 9.21
N ILE A 43 -15.01 8.40 7.91
CA ILE A 43 -13.73 8.10 7.27
C ILE A 43 -13.14 9.43 6.81
N ASP A 44 -11.88 9.68 7.12
CA ASP A 44 -11.11 10.81 6.62
C ASP A 44 -10.00 10.26 5.70
N THR A 45 -9.69 11.00 4.64
CA THR A 45 -8.74 10.61 3.59
C THR A 45 -7.61 11.61 3.43
N THR A 46 -7.45 12.57 4.34
CA THR A 46 -6.44 13.64 4.27
C THR A 46 -5.03 13.10 4.02
N ALA A 47 -4.59 12.08 4.76
CA ALA A 47 -3.31 11.40 4.60
C ALA A 47 -3.15 10.77 3.21
N ALA A 48 -4.21 10.12 2.72
CA ALA A 48 -4.20 9.50 1.40
C ALA A 48 -4.22 10.55 0.27
N ASP A 49 -4.90 11.67 0.48
CA ASP A 49 -4.93 12.79 -0.45
C ASP A 49 -3.58 13.51 -0.55
N HIS A 50 -2.80 13.54 0.54
CA HIS A 50 -1.40 13.99 0.50
C HIS A 50 -0.53 13.11 -0.40
N LEU A 51 -0.68 11.78 -0.33
CA LEU A 51 0.00 10.88 -1.27
C LEU A 51 -0.40 11.15 -2.72
N LEU A 52 -1.70 11.32 -3.00
CA LEU A 52 -2.19 11.65 -4.35
C LEU A 52 -1.65 13.00 -4.84
N TYR A 53 -1.51 13.97 -3.94
CA TYR A 53 -0.91 15.27 -4.26
C TYR A 53 0.56 15.11 -4.69
N LEU A 54 1.36 14.34 -3.95
CA LEU A 54 2.77 14.07 -4.31
C LEU A 54 2.90 13.30 -5.62
N VAL A 55 2.08 12.26 -5.82
CA VAL A 55 2.03 11.50 -7.07
C VAL A 55 1.77 12.43 -8.25
N ARG A 56 0.81 13.35 -8.12
CA ARG A 56 0.51 14.33 -9.17
C ARG A 56 1.63 15.35 -9.36
N GLN A 57 2.16 15.91 -8.28
CA GLN A 57 3.23 16.92 -8.30
C GLN A 57 4.47 16.43 -9.05
N HIS A 58 4.85 15.18 -8.81
CA HIS A 58 6.06 14.58 -9.39
C HIS A 58 5.80 13.74 -10.65
N GLN A 59 4.55 13.69 -11.10
CA GLN A 59 4.12 12.92 -12.28
C GLN A 59 4.48 11.43 -12.19
N TYR A 60 4.34 10.85 -11.00
CA TYR A 60 4.64 9.44 -10.78
C TYR A 60 3.56 8.52 -11.36
N HIS A 61 3.99 7.34 -11.79
CA HIS A 61 3.12 6.24 -12.17
C HIS A 61 3.10 5.20 -11.06
N VAL A 62 2.03 5.15 -10.27
CA VAL A 62 1.97 4.19 -9.16
C VAL A 62 1.57 2.83 -9.70
N VAL A 63 2.51 1.88 -9.71
CA VAL A 63 2.30 0.52 -10.24
C VAL A 63 1.82 -0.45 -9.16
N ARG A 64 2.20 -0.23 -7.90
CA ARG A 64 1.83 -1.08 -6.77
C ARG A 64 1.62 -0.28 -5.48
N ILE A 65 0.76 -0.82 -4.62
CA ILE A 65 0.55 -0.38 -3.24
C ILE A 65 0.86 -1.60 -2.36
N LEU A 66 1.81 -1.48 -1.44
CA LEU A 66 2.32 -2.58 -0.63
C LEU A 66 1.94 -2.36 0.85
N GLU A 67 1.64 -3.45 1.54
CA GLU A 67 1.45 -3.50 2.99
C GLU A 67 2.53 -4.38 3.61
N THR A 68 3.26 -3.86 4.59
CA THR A 68 4.27 -4.57 5.37
C THR A 68 3.64 -5.55 6.37
N HIS A 69 2.47 -5.22 6.91
CA HIS A 69 1.76 -6.00 7.91
C HIS A 69 0.29 -6.17 7.52
N SER A 70 -0.44 -7.01 8.26
CA SER A 70 -1.86 -7.23 7.98
C SER A 70 -2.70 -6.03 8.39
N VAL A 71 -3.62 -5.61 7.50
CA VAL A 71 -4.62 -4.54 7.70
C VAL A 71 -5.56 -4.78 8.90
N GLN A 72 -5.49 -5.94 9.56
CA GLN A 72 -6.31 -6.23 10.74
C GLN A 72 -5.95 -5.36 11.94
N GLU A 73 -4.71 -4.87 12.01
CA GLU A 73 -4.29 -3.99 13.08
C GLU A 73 -4.73 -2.55 12.82
N HIS A 74 -4.65 -2.08 11.57
CA HIS A 74 -4.89 -0.68 11.21
C HIS A 74 -5.65 -0.50 9.88
N PRO A 75 -6.56 0.50 9.79
CA PRO A 75 -7.21 0.84 8.54
C PRO A 75 -6.23 1.33 7.46
N THR A 76 -6.23 0.65 6.31
CA THR A 76 -5.46 1.05 5.11
C THR A 76 -6.28 1.95 4.17
N SER A 77 -5.63 2.89 3.50
CA SER A 77 -6.21 3.67 2.40
C SER A 77 -5.89 3.11 1.01
N ALA A 78 -5.28 1.92 0.90
CA ALA A 78 -4.87 1.31 -0.36
C ALA A 78 -6.00 1.24 -1.40
N TRP A 79 -7.23 0.91 -0.98
CA TRP A 79 -8.38 0.82 -1.88
C TRP A 79 -8.89 2.19 -2.35
N TYR A 80 -8.82 3.18 -1.46
CA TYR A 80 -9.13 4.57 -1.80
C TYR A 80 -8.13 5.08 -2.84
N LEU A 81 -6.84 4.95 -2.57
CA LEU A 81 -5.75 5.36 -3.47
C LEU A 81 -5.87 4.70 -4.84
N ARG A 82 -6.07 3.38 -4.89
CA ARG A 82 -6.23 2.66 -6.16
C ARG A 82 -7.43 3.16 -6.97
N THR A 83 -8.55 3.44 -6.31
CA THR A 83 -9.75 3.99 -6.94
C THR A 83 -9.48 5.39 -7.51
N GLN A 84 -8.89 6.28 -6.70
CA GLN A 84 -8.58 7.64 -7.14
C GLN A 84 -7.56 7.67 -8.28
N LEU A 85 -6.53 6.82 -8.23
CA LEU A 85 -5.53 6.70 -9.30
C LEU A 85 -6.15 6.18 -10.60
N ARG A 86 -7.10 5.24 -10.52
CA ARG A 86 -7.83 4.75 -11.69
C ARG A 86 -8.68 5.87 -12.28
N ASP A 87 -9.46 6.54 -11.45
CA ASP A 87 -10.45 7.52 -11.92
C ASP A 87 -9.79 8.81 -12.43
N ARG A 88 -8.68 9.23 -11.82
CA ARG A 88 -7.96 10.47 -12.18
C ARG A 88 -6.87 10.27 -13.23
N HIS A 89 -6.22 9.11 -13.25
CA HIS A 89 -5.01 8.88 -14.07
C HIS A 89 -5.11 7.64 -14.97
N GLY A 90 -6.21 6.88 -14.93
CA GLY A 90 -6.34 5.62 -15.66
C GLY A 90 -5.42 4.51 -15.14
N GLN A 91 -4.74 4.72 -14.01
CA GLN A 91 -3.78 3.79 -13.43
C GLN A 91 -4.47 2.90 -12.40
N MET A 92 -4.34 1.59 -12.55
CA MET A 92 -4.93 0.64 -11.60
C MET A 92 -3.82 -0.15 -10.89
N PRO A 93 -3.15 0.43 -9.89
CA PRO A 93 -2.06 -0.25 -9.19
C PRO A 93 -2.53 -1.57 -8.60
N ARG A 94 -1.59 -2.53 -8.50
CA ARG A 94 -1.82 -3.77 -7.77
C ARG A 94 -1.65 -3.52 -6.28
N ILE A 95 -2.58 -4.00 -5.46
CA ILE A 95 -2.40 -3.97 -4.01
C ILE A 95 -1.75 -5.30 -3.60
N CYS A 96 -0.69 -5.24 -2.80
CA CYS A 96 0.12 -6.41 -2.44
C CYS A 96 0.27 -6.48 -0.91
N THR A 97 0.15 -7.67 -0.33
CA THR A 97 0.22 -7.87 1.14
C THR A 97 0.72 -9.27 1.48
N GLY A 98 1.18 -9.48 2.72
CA GLY A 98 1.65 -10.77 3.22
C GLY A 98 0.58 -11.86 3.36
N LYS A 99 -0.72 -11.50 3.48
CA LYS A 99 -1.84 -12.47 3.56
C LYS A 99 -2.60 -12.63 2.26
N ALA A 100 -3.12 -13.83 2.03
CA ALA A 100 -4.26 -14.01 1.13
C ALA A 100 -5.46 -13.20 1.66
N ILE A 101 -5.77 -12.08 1.01
CA ILE A 101 -6.93 -11.22 1.31
C ILE A 101 -8.26 -11.97 1.26
N ALA A 102 -8.28 -13.20 0.76
CA ALA A 102 -9.31 -14.19 1.00
C ALA A 102 -9.78 -14.26 2.47
N GLY A 103 -8.89 -14.09 3.46
CA GLY A 103 -9.26 -14.05 4.88
C GLY A 103 -10.11 -12.83 5.27
N VAL A 104 -9.71 -11.64 4.83
CA VAL A 104 -10.44 -10.38 5.05
C VAL A 104 -11.75 -10.38 4.25
N GLN A 105 -11.75 -10.92 3.03
CA GLN A 105 -12.93 -11.11 2.21
C GLN A 105 -13.94 -12.03 2.89
N ARG A 106 -13.52 -13.17 3.45
CA ARG A 106 -14.40 -14.07 4.22
C ARG A 106 -15.03 -13.34 5.41
N MET A 107 -14.27 -12.47 6.08
CA MET A 107 -14.78 -11.67 7.19
C MET A 107 -15.84 -10.66 6.71
N PHE A 108 -15.57 -9.89 5.65
CA PHE A 108 -16.52 -8.92 5.10
C PHE A 108 -17.75 -9.59 4.47
N ALA A 109 -17.58 -10.71 3.77
CA ALA A 109 -18.68 -11.50 3.23
C ALA A 109 -19.59 -12.02 4.34
N ARG A 110 -19.01 -12.50 5.45
CA ARG A 110 -19.76 -12.95 6.63
C ARG A 110 -20.44 -11.80 7.38
N ALA A 111 -19.78 -10.65 7.51
CA ALA A 111 -20.28 -9.53 8.29
C ALA A 111 -21.30 -8.67 7.53
N TYR A 112 -21.15 -8.52 6.22
CA TYR A 112 -21.92 -7.58 5.41
C TYR A 112 -22.67 -8.23 4.23
N GLY A 113 -22.62 -9.56 4.10
CA GLY A 113 -23.35 -10.30 3.06
C GLY A 113 -22.85 -10.07 1.64
N VAL A 114 -21.67 -9.46 1.47
CA VAL A 114 -21.08 -9.18 0.15
C VAL A 114 -20.43 -10.45 -0.39
N GLN A 115 -21.06 -11.09 -1.38
CA GLN A 115 -20.47 -12.24 -2.06
C GLN A 115 -19.37 -11.79 -3.02
N ASP A 116 -18.29 -12.57 -3.08
CA ASP A 116 -17.02 -12.33 -3.77
C ASP A 116 -17.19 -11.62 -5.14
N ALA A 117 -16.94 -10.31 -5.17
CA ALA A 117 -17.00 -9.52 -6.40
C ALA A 117 -15.71 -9.66 -7.27
N GLY A 118 -15.01 -10.79 -7.16
CA GLY A 118 -13.76 -11.08 -7.87
C GLY A 118 -12.56 -10.31 -7.30
N TRP A 119 -12.54 -10.07 -5.99
CA TRP A 119 -11.53 -9.23 -5.35
C TRP A 119 -10.20 -9.96 -5.18
N SER A 120 -10.22 -11.29 -5.06
CA SER A 120 -9.04 -12.13 -4.83
C SER A 120 -8.00 -12.05 -5.95
N ALA A 121 -8.42 -11.99 -7.21
CA ALA A 121 -7.54 -11.82 -8.37
C ALA A 121 -6.89 -10.42 -8.47
N ARG A 122 -7.21 -9.50 -7.54
CA ARG A 122 -6.74 -8.11 -7.57
C ARG A 122 -5.65 -7.84 -6.54
N PHE A 123 -5.23 -8.86 -5.78
CA PHE A 123 -4.18 -8.77 -4.79
C PHE A 123 -3.07 -9.79 -5.07
N ASP A 124 -1.82 -9.32 -5.09
CA ASP A 124 -0.65 -10.20 -5.20
C ASP A 124 -0.14 -10.50 -3.78
N SER A 125 0.07 -11.78 -3.44
CA SER A 125 0.72 -12.16 -2.17
C SER A 125 2.24 -12.10 -2.30
N PHE A 126 2.92 -11.75 -1.21
CA PHE A 126 4.37 -11.80 -1.14
C PHE A 126 4.90 -13.16 -0.71
N HIS A 127 6.13 -13.46 -1.13
CA HIS A 127 6.88 -14.64 -0.71
C HIS A 127 8.26 -14.18 -0.23
N ASP A 128 8.86 -14.90 0.71
CA ASP A 128 10.21 -14.57 1.17
C ASP A 128 11.22 -14.61 0.01
N GLY A 129 12.11 -13.62 -0.02
CA GLY A 129 13.09 -13.45 -1.09
C GLY A 129 12.50 -13.09 -2.46
N GLN A 130 11.19 -12.88 -2.59
CA GLN A 130 10.58 -12.45 -3.84
C GLN A 130 11.19 -11.13 -4.31
N VAL A 131 11.49 -11.06 -5.61
CA VAL A 131 12.03 -9.86 -6.24
C VAL A 131 11.11 -9.43 -7.37
N PHE A 132 10.85 -8.14 -7.48
CA PHE A 132 10.18 -7.55 -8.63
C PHE A 132 10.77 -6.19 -8.97
N ALA A 133 10.51 -5.75 -10.20
CA ALA A 133 10.93 -4.44 -10.69
C ALA A 133 9.78 -3.42 -10.61
N VAL A 134 10.16 -2.16 -10.40
CA VAL A 134 9.32 -0.96 -10.49
C VAL A 134 10.13 0.01 -11.33
N GLY A 135 9.83 0.14 -12.61
CA GLY A 135 10.78 0.76 -13.55
C GLY A 135 12.11 0.02 -13.57
N GLU A 136 13.21 0.75 -13.35
CA GLU A 136 14.57 0.25 -13.19
C GLU A 136 14.91 -0.11 -11.72
N MET A 137 14.02 0.22 -10.78
CA MET A 137 14.20 -0.06 -9.36
C MET A 137 13.88 -1.52 -9.03
N ARG A 138 14.83 -2.21 -8.38
CA ARG A 138 14.63 -3.55 -7.81
C ARG A 138 14.05 -3.45 -6.40
N VAL A 139 12.96 -4.17 -6.16
CA VAL A 139 12.35 -4.34 -4.83
C VAL A 139 12.48 -5.80 -4.43
N GLN A 140 12.99 -6.04 -3.22
CA GLN A 140 13.10 -7.39 -2.64
C GLN A 140 12.27 -7.48 -1.37
N CYS A 141 11.39 -8.47 -1.32
CA CYS A 141 10.60 -8.82 -0.14
C CYS A 141 11.45 -9.66 0.82
N VAL A 142 11.37 -9.35 2.11
CA VAL A 142 12.02 -10.09 3.19
C VAL A 142 10.97 -10.44 4.22
N HIS A 143 10.77 -11.73 4.48
CA HIS A 143 9.86 -12.17 5.53
C HIS A 143 10.47 -11.87 6.90
N LEU A 144 9.69 -11.21 7.77
CA LEU A 144 10.10 -10.86 9.12
C LEU A 144 9.62 -11.97 10.07
N LEU A 145 10.56 -12.77 10.55
CA LEU A 145 10.38 -14.04 11.27
C LEU A 145 9.43 -14.01 12.48
N SER A 146 9.08 -12.83 13.00
CA SER A 146 8.24 -12.66 14.19
C SER A 146 6.76 -12.99 13.97
N GLU A 147 6.23 -12.84 12.75
CA GLU A 147 4.83 -13.10 12.43
C GLU A 147 4.71 -13.63 10.98
N PRO A 148 3.82 -14.59 10.69
CA PRO A 148 3.75 -15.26 9.38
C PRO A 148 3.45 -14.32 8.20
N ASP A 149 3.02 -13.08 8.45
CA ASP A 149 2.53 -12.16 7.42
C ASP A 149 3.26 -10.81 7.39
N TRP A 150 4.35 -10.68 8.14
CA TRP A 150 5.12 -9.46 8.19
C TRP A 150 6.23 -9.49 7.15
N PHE A 151 6.27 -8.47 6.31
CA PHE A 151 7.24 -8.33 5.24
C PHE A 151 7.92 -6.97 5.30
N GLY A 152 9.23 -6.99 5.18
CA GLY A 152 10.02 -5.82 4.87
C GLY A 152 10.31 -5.71 3.36
N PHE A 153 10.60 -4.51 2.91
CA PHE A 153 11.00 -4.25 1.53
C PHE A 153 12.40 -3.63 1.49
N VAL A 154 13.32 -4.29 0.79
CA VAL A 154 14.67 -3.77 0.51
C VAL A 154 14.67 -3.10 -0.85
N ILE A 155 15.02 -1.81 -0.87
CA ILE A 155 14.96 -0.96 -2.06
C ILE A 155 16.14 0.02 -2.07
N GLY A 156 17.05 -0.14 -3.03
CA GLY A 156 18.34 0.56 -3.00
C GLY A 156 19.08 0.21 -1.70
N HIS A 157 19.56 1.23 -0.98
CA HIS A 157 20.17 1.05 0.34
C HIS A 157 19.18 1.14 1.52
N ASN A 158 17.87 1.21 1.25
CA ASN A 158 16.85 1.38 2.28
C ASN A 158 16.13 0.06 2.58
N VAL A 159 15.67 -0.07 3.83
CA VAL A 159 14.82 -1.16 4.27
C VAL A 159 13.58 -0.58 4.96
N PHE A 160 12.40 -0.96 4.48
CA PHE A 160 11.10 -0.53 5.01
C PHE A 160 10.48 -1.70 5.78
N LEU A 161 10.19 -1.51 7.07
CA LEU A 161 9.79 -2.59 7.99
C LEU A 161 8.39 -2.43 8.60
N GLY A 162 7.69 -1.32 8.32
CA GLY A 162 6.35 -1.01 8.83
C GLY A 162 6.30 -0.15 10.09
#